data_AF-A0A1I1Q8Q8-F1
#
_entry.id   AF-A0A1I1Q8Q8-F1
#
_cell.length_a   1.000
_cell.length_b   1.000
_cell.length_c   1.000
_cell.angle_alpha   90.00
_cell.angle_beta   90.00
_cell.angle_gamma   90.00
#
_symmetry.space_group_name_H-M   'P 1'
#
loop_
_entity.id
_entity.type
_entity.pdbx_description
1 polymer ?
#
loop_
_entity_poly.entity_id
_entity_poly.type
_entity_poly.pdbx_seq_one_letter_code
_entity_poly.pdbx_strand_id
1 'polypeptide(L)'
;MCEIRTLCIKNQTHISHCTHCQTMHIWHNNLLLNFTPDDFELFREMLNRQNFYDCCVLFPDGEERVIVHAPWKDISFTFTREEWIDLKEAMDESFLMKEVYELIK
;
A
#
# COMPACT_ATOMS: atom_id res chain seq x y z
N MET A 1 13.70 17.06 12.46
CA MET A 1 13.58 17.16 10.99
C MET A 1 13.23 15.77 10.50
N CYS A 2 12.17 15.61 9.69
CA CYS A 2 11.77 14.29 9.23
C CYS A 2 12.90 13.66 8.41
N GLU A 3 13.27 12.42 8.74
CA GLU A 3 14.22 11.62 7.98
C GLU A 3 13.42 10.55 7.24
N ILE A 4 13.16 10.78 5.96
CA ILE A 4 12.36 9.89 5.12
C ILE A 4 13.30 8.96 4.36
N ARG A 5 13.10 7.65 4.53
CA ARG A 5 13.79 6.61 3.78
C ARG A 5 12.83 6.02 2.76
N THR A 6 13.23 5.98 1.50
CA THR A 6 12.46 5.28 0.47
C THR A 6 12.65 3.79 0.64
N LEU A 7 11.56 3.04 0.69
CA LEU A 7 11.56 1.58 0.76
C LEU A 7 11.35 0.95 -0.61
N CYS A 8 10.46 1.52 -1.43
CA CYS A 8 10.18 1.03 -2.78
C CYS A 8 9.66 2.17 -3.66
N ILE A 9 10.10 2.21 -4.93
CA ILE A 9 9.48 3.00 -6.00
C ILE A 9 9.16 2.00 -7.11
N LYS A 10 7.87 1.84 -7.42
CA LYS A 10 7.40 0.93 -8.46
C LYS A 10 6.21 1.52 -9.18
N ASN A 11 6.37 1.80 -10.48
CA ASN A 11 5.36 2.43 -11.32
C ASN A 11 4.78 3.70 -10.65
N GLN A 12 3.50 3.68 -10.30
CA GLN A 12 2.80 4.78 -9.65
C GLN A 12 2.78 4.67 -8.11
N THR A 13 3.48 3.67 -7.55
CA THR A 13 3.58 3.41 -6.11
C THR A 13 4.93 3.86 -5.57
N HIS A 14 4.92 4.69 -4.52
CA HIS A 14 6.09 5.07 -3.75
C HIS A 14 5.82 4.80 -2.27
N ILE A 15 6.65 3.94 -1.67
CA ILE A 15 6.56 3.60 -0.25
C ILE A 15 7.79 4.14 0.46
N SER A 16 7.56 4.87 1.55
CA SER A 16 8.63 5.43 2.37
C SER A 16 8.33 5.33 3.85
N HIS A 17 9.37 5.35 4.67
CA HIS A 17 9.29 5.32 6.13
C HIS A 17 10.00 6.54 6.69
N CYS A 18 9.28 7.34 7.48
CA CYS A 18 9.88 8.38 8.30
C CYS A 18 10.36 7.77 9.62
N THR A 19 11.67 7.61 9.80
CA THR A 19 12.25 7.00 11.02
C THR A 19 12.08 7.88 12.26
N HIS A 20 11.86 9.19 12.08
CA HIS A 20 11.61 10.12 13.18
C HIS A 20 10.15 10.11 13.64
N CYS A 21 9.22 10.12 12.69
CA CYS A 21 7.78 10.15 12.97
C CYS A 21 7.17 8.76 13.14
N GLN A 22 7.94 7.70 12.85
CA GLN A 22 7.47 6.31 12.84
C GLN A 22 6.21 6.15 11.97
N THR A 23 6.22 6.79 10.80
CA THR A 23 5.08 6.80 9.87
C THR A 23 5.49 6.18 8.55
N MET A 24 4.67 5.25 8.07
CA MET A 24 4.80 4.64 6.76
C MET A 24 3.89 5.40 5.79
N HIS A 25 4.46 5.86 4.68
CA HIS A 25 3.73 6.56 3.64
C HIS A 25 3.65 5.67 2.41
N ILE A 26 2.44 5.45 1.91
CA ILE A 26 2.18 4.87 0.60
C ILE A 26 1.57 5.96 -0.27
N TRP A 27 2.30 6.38 -1.28
CA TRP A 27 1.75 7.15 -2.38
C TRP A 27 1.43 6.19 -3.52
N HIS A 28 0.18 6.14 -3.96
CA HIS A 28 -0.25 5.31 -5.09
C HIS A 28 -1.22 6.10 -5.95
N ASN A 29 -0.80 6.48 -7.16
CA ASN A 29 -1.54 7.40 -8.04
C ASN A 29 -1.91 8.71 -7.32
N ASN A 30 -3.19 8.94 -7.06
CA ASN A 30 -3.73 10.11 -6.37
C ASN A 30 -3.99 9.88 -4.87
N LEU A 31 -3.66 8.69 -4.34
CA LEU A 31 -3.87 8.32 -2.94
C LEU A 31 -2.59 8.48 -2.14
N LEU A 32 -2.66 9.19 -1.01
CA LEU A 32 -1.62 9.20 0.01
C LEU A 32 -2.19 8.55 1.27
N LEU A 33 -1.63 7.41 1.64
CA LEU A 33 -1.99 6.66 2.83
C LEU A 33 -0.87 6.76 3.87
N ASN A 34 -1.25 7.03 5.11
CA ASN A 34 -0.32 7.16 6.22
C ASN A 34 -0.67 6.10 7.27
N PHE A 35 0.31 5.31 7.65
CA PHE A 35 0.13 4.22 8.59
C PHE A 35 1.13 4.31 9.74
N THR A 36 0.71 3.80 10.90
CA THR A 36 1.68 3.33 11.90
C THR A 36 2.38 2.06 11.35
N PRO A 37 3.54 1.65 11.90
CA PRO A 37 4.20 0.42 11.45
C PRO A 37 3.31 -0.82 11.60
N ASP A 38 2.53 -0.89 12.69
CA ASP A 38 1.60 -1.99 12.96
C ASP A 38 0.44 -2.00 11.95
N ASP A 39 -0.17 -0.84 11.68
CA ASP A 39 -1.25 -0.74 10.68
C ASP A 39 -0.74 -1.06 9.27
N PHE A 40 0.52 -0.75 8.98
CA PHE A 40 1.15 -1.06 7.69
C PHE A 40 1.33 -2.57 7.49
N GLU A 41 1.67 -3.30 8.56
CA GLU A 41 1.71 -4.77 8.59
C GLU A 41 0.33 -5.38 8.38
N LEU A 42 -0.68 -4.92 9.13
CA LEU A 42 -2.06 -5.36 8.98
C LEU A 42 -2.60 -5.08 7.57
N PHE A 43 -2.24 -3.94 6.99
CA PHE A 43 -2.64 -3.58 5.63
C PHE A 43 -2.05 -4.56 4.61
N ARG A 44 -0.77 -4.92 4.72
CA ARG A 44 -0.14 -5.93 3.85
C ARG A 44 -0.85 -7.28 3.96
N GLU A 45 -1.12 -7.75 5.18
CA GLU A 45 -1.82 -9.02 5.37
C GLU A 45 -3.20 -9.02 4.72
N MET A 46 -3.94 -7.93 4.87
CA MET A 46 -5.25 -7.77 4.25
C MET A 46 -5.15 -7.83 2.72
N LEU A 47 -4.20 -7.12 2.11
CA LEU A 47 -3.98 -7.16 0.66
C LEU A 47 -3.60 -8.58 0.18
N ASN A 48 -2.81 -9.31 0.96
CA ASN A 48 -2.34 -10.65 0.61
C ASN A 48 -3.41 -11.73 0.74
N ARG A 49 -4.39 -11.56 1.63
CA ARG A 49 -5.55 -12.45 1.76
C ARG A 49 -6.57 -12.30 0.62
N GLN A 50 -6.53 -11.19 -0.10
CA GLN A 50 -7.47 -10.90 -1.20
C GLN A 50 -6.85 -11.23 -2.56
N ASN A 51 -7.59 -12.03 -3.35
CA ASN A 51 -7.33 -12.20 -4.77
C ASN A 51 -8.22 -11.23 -5.54
N PHE A 52 -7.67 -10.57 -6.56
CA PHE A 52 -8.41 -9.61 -7.37
C PHE A 52 -9.69 -10.23 -7.96
N TYR A 53 -9.57 -11.40 -8.59
CA TYR A 53 -10.69 -12.03 -9.31
C TYR A 53 -11.79 -12.56 -8.39
N ASP A 54 -11.48 -12.83 -7.13
CA ASP A 54 -12.45 -13.32 -6.15
C ASP A 54 -13.27 -12.18 -5.52
N CYS A 55 -12.83 -10.92 -5.69
CA CYS A 55 -13.38 -9.77 -4.97
C CYS A 55 -13.62 -8.53 -5.86
N CYS A 56 -13.39 -8.62 -7.18
CA CYS A 56 -13.62 -7.51 -8.09
C CYS A 56 -15.11 -7.33 -8.40
N VAL A 57 -15.50 -6.09 -8.63
CA VAL A 57 -16.83 -5.71 -9.11
C VAL A 57 -16.69 -4.83 -10.35
N LEU A 58 -17.65 -4.96 -11.27
CA LEU A 58 -17.72 -4.12 -12.46
C LEU A 58 -18.29 -2.75 -12.08
N PHE A 59 -17.52 -1.69 -12.30
CA PHE A 59 -17.96 -0.32 -12.05
C PHE A 59 -18.80 0.22 -13.23
N PRO A 60 -19.59 1.29 -13.02
CA PRO A 60 -20.44 1.88 -14.07
C PRO A 60 -19.69 2.40 -15.31
N ASP A 61 -18.38 2.59 -15.20
CA ASP A 61 -17.49 2.98 -16.30
C ASP A 61 -17.00 1.79 -17.14
N GLY A 62 -17.34 0.55 -16.75
CA GLY A 62 -16.96 -0.67 -17.45
C GLY A 62 -15.65 -1.28 -16.96
N GLU A 63 -15.00 -0.70 -15.94
CA GLU A 63 -13.75 -1.21 -15.38
C GLU A 63 -14.00 -2.15 -14.19
N GLU A 64 -13.27 -3.25 -14.13
CA GLU A 64 -13.27 -4.14 -12.95
C GLU A 64 -12.35 -3.57 -11.87
N ARG A 65 -12.87 -3.41 -10.66
CA ARG A 65 -12.10 -2.91 -9.53
C ARG A 65 -12.36 -3.70 -8.27
N VAL A 66 -11.31 -3.89 -7.47
CA VAL A 66 -11.44 -4.38 -6.10
C VAL A 66 -11.69 -3.22 -5.15
N ILE A 67 -12.56 -3.42 -4.16
CA ILE A 67 -12.88 -2.42 -3.15
C ILE A 67 -12.15 -2.79 -1.85
N VAL A 68 -11.30 -1.88 -1.39
CA VAL A 68 -10.67 -1.94 -0.07
C VAL A 68 -11.34 -0.93 0.83
N HIS A 69 -11.95 -1.42 1.91
CA HIS A 69 -12.55 -0.54 2.90
C HIS A 69 -11.47 0.19 3.71
N ALA A 70 -11.53 1.51 3.74
CA ALA A 70 -10.70 2.30 4.63
C ALA A 70 -11.21 2.18 6.07
N PRO A 71 -10.38 2.55 7.08
CA PRO A 71 -10.85 2.60 8.47
C PRO A 71 -12.06 3.52 8.68
N TRP A 72 -12.24 4.51 7.80
CA TRP A 72 -13.39 5.40 7.79
C TRP A 72 -14.49 4.83 6.89
N LYS A 73 -15.68 4.58 7.46
CA LYS A 73 -16.81 3.94 6.76
C LYS A 73 -17.27 4.67 5.50
N ASP A 74 -17.01 5.96 5.42
CA ASP A 74 -17.47 6.82 4.32
C ASP A 74 -16.49 6.84 3.14
N ILE A 75 -15.32 6.18 3.27
CA ILE A 75 -14.29 6.14 2.23
C ILE A 75 -13.92 4.69 1.96
N SER A 76 -13.91 4.31 0.69
CA SER A 76 -13.31 3.06 0.23
C SER A 76 -12.34 3.37 -0.90
N PHE A 77 -11.25 2.62 -0.93
CA PHE A 77 -10.30 2.67 -2.02
C PHE A 77 -10.70 1.66 -3.07
N THR A 78 -10.54 2.03 -4.33
CA THR A 78 -10.86 1.15 -5.45
C THR A 78 -9.63 1.05 -6.32
N PHE A 79 -9.25 -0.16 -6.67
CA PHE A 79 -8.07 -0.39 -7.51
C PHE A 79 -8.47 -1.23 -8.71
N THR A 80 -8.06 -0.80 -9.89
CA THR A 80 -8.02 -1.66 -11.08
C THR A 80 -7.05 -2.81 -10.86
N ARG A 81 -7.07 -3.80 -11.75
CA ARG A 81 -6.17 -4.96 -11.64
C ARG A 81 -4.70 -4.57 -11.64
N GLU A 82 -4.32 -3.64 -12.51
CA GLU A 82 -2.93 -3.18 -12.63
C GLU A 82 -2.48 -2.46 -11.37
N GLU A 83 -3.29 -1.50 -10.90
CA GLU A 83 -3.05 -0.77 -9.65
C GLU A 83 -2.93 -1.71 -8.44
N TRP A 84 -3.80 -2.73 -8.38
CA TRP A 84 -3.78 -3.72 -7.31
C TRP A 84 -2.49 -4.54 -7.28
N ILE A 85 -2.03 -5.00 -8.45
CA ILE A 85 -0.78 -5.76 -8.57
C ILE A 85 0.40 -4.87 -8.19
N ASP A 86 0.47 -3.66 -8.75
CA ASP A 86 1.53 -2.70 -8.45
C ASP A 86 1.61 -2.38 -6.95
N LEU A 87 0.47 -2.20 -6.30
CA LEU A 87 0.41 -1.95 -4.87
C LEU A 87 0.92 -3.16 -4.07
N LYS A 88 0.47 -4.39 -4.40
CA LYS A 88 0.89 -5.61 -3.68
C LYS A 88 2.39 -5.87 -3.83
N GLU A 89 2.91 -5.76 -5.05
CA GLU A 89 4.33 -5.99 -5.28
C GLU A 89 5.20 -4.92 -4.61
N ALA A 90 4.81 -3.65 -4.69
CA ALA A 90 5.52 -2.57 -3.99
C ALA A 90 5.50 -2.77 -2.46
N MET A 91 4.37 -3.23 -1.91
CA MET A 91 4.26 -3.59 -0.50
C MET A 91 5.24 -4.70 -0.14
N ASP A 92 5.27 -5.81 -0.87
CA ASP A 92 6.20 -6.91 -0.58
C ASP A 92 7.67 -6.47 -0.67
N GLU A 93 8.04 -5.70 -1.70
CA GLU A 93 9.39 -5.13 -1.83
C GLU A 93 9.76 -4.19 -0.67
N SER A 94 8.82 -3.35 -0.23
CA SER A 94 9.06 -2.40 0.86
C SER A 94 9.33 -3.12 2.19
N PHE A 95 8.71 -4.28 2.41
CA PHE A 95 8.95 -5.11 3.58
C PHE A 95 10.34 -5.74 3.55
N LEU A 96 10.75 -6.28 2.39
CA LEU A 96 12.12 -6.77 2.20
C LEU A 96 13.15 -5.67 2.47
N MET A 97 12.92 -4.45 1.98
CA MET A 97 13.83 -3.33 2.19
C MET A 97 13.86 -2.87 3.66
N LYS A 98 12.73 -2.94 4.36
CA LYS A 98 12.65 -2.67 5.82
C LYS A 98 13.56 -3.64 6.58
N GLU A 99 13.51 -4.93 6.28
CA GLU A 99 14.37 -5.95 6.90
C GLU A 99 15.86 -5.68 6.62
N VAL A 100 16.21 -5.31 5.37
CA VAL A 100 17.59 -4.93 5.02
C VAL A 100 18.07 -3.74 5.85
N TYR A 101 17.24 -2.71 6.04
CA TYR A 101 17.61 -1.56 6.87
C TYR A 101 17.72 -1.89 8.36
N GLU A 102 17.00 -2.90 8.84
CA GLU A 102 17.14 -3.39 10.22
C GLU A 102 18.44 -4.18 10.41
N LEU A 103 18.93 -4.88 9.38
CA LEU A 103 20.19 -5.63 9.41
C LEU A 103 21.45 -4.76 9.29
N ILE A 104 21.35 -3.60 8.63
CA ILE A 104 22.50 -2.68 8.41
C ILE A 104 22.69 -1.71 9.60
N LYS A 105 21.77 -1.70 10.57
CA LYS A 105 21.90 -0.96 11.83
C LYS A 105 22.99 -1.54 12.73
#